data_AF-A0AAV0N989-F1
#
_entry.id   AF-A0AAV0N989-F1
#
_cell.length_a   1.000
_cell.length_b   1.000
_cell.length_c   1.000
_cell.angle_alpha   90.00
_cell.angle_beta   90.00
_cell.angle_gamma   90.00
#
_symmetry.space_group_name_H-M   'P 1'
#
loop_
_entity.id
_entity.type
_entity.pdbx_description
1 polymer ?
#
loop_
_entity_poly.entity_id
_entity_poly.type
_entity_poly.pdbx_seq_one_letter_code
_entity_poly.pdbx_strand_id
1 'polypeptide(L)'
;MSIFRFKVWWTTHWVGSNGRDLEHETQLLLLDTSPTGGPYVLIVPILEGQFRASLQPGQDDDVDVCVESGSTKVKASSFHSVVYVHAGNDPFTLMKEGMGVVRAHLGTFKLLDEKDPPGIVDKFGWCTWDAFYLTVNPQGIWDGVKGLADGGCPPGLVLIDDGWQSISHDEDPVTKEGMNHTVAGEQMPCRLLKFQENYKFRDYASRKAEVTEKGMGAFVRDLKDEFGTVDYVYVWHALCGYWGGIRPNVPGLPESVVVRPKLSPGLEKTMEDLAVDKIVSNGIGLVPPELVDQMYDGIHSHLENAGIDGVKVDVIHVSSIQYSMLSI
;
A
#
# COMPACT_ATOMS: atom_id res chain seq x y z
N MET A 1 -9.24 10.60 -22.76
CA MET A 1 -9.14 10.50 -21.29
C MET A 1 -7.95 9.62 -20.95
N SER A 2 -7.11 10.01 -20.02
CA SER A 2 -6.01 9.20 -19.49
C SER A 2 -6.16 8.98 -17.98
N ILE A 3 -5.52 7.93 -17.48
CA ILE A 3 -5.26 7.74 -16.04
C ILE A 3 -3.75 7.80 -15.86
N PHE A 4 -3.28 8.68 -14.99
CA PHE A 4 -1.85 8.89 -14.75
C PHE A 4 -1.56 8.96 -13.25
N ARG A 5 -0.30 8.64 -12.92
CA ARG A 5 0.19 8.70 -11.54
C ARG A 5 0.73 10.10 -11.25
N PHE A 6 -0.04 10.89 -10.51
CA PHE A 6 0.31 12.29 -10.20
C PHE A 6 1.11 12.44 -8.89
N LYS A 7 1.10 11.42 -8.04
CA LYS A 7 1.99 11.25 -6.88
C LYS A 7 2.46 9.80 -6.83
N VAL A 8 3.57 9.51 -6.15
CA VAL A 8 4.13 8.14 -6.06
C VAL A 8 3.09 7.06 -5.75
N TRP A 9 2.11 7.38 -4.90
CA TRP A 9 1.08 6.43 -4.44
C TRP A 9 -0.27 6.60 -5.15
N TRP A 10 -0.54 7.73 -5.82
CA TRP A 10 -1.89 8.12 -6.24
C TRP A 10 -2.00 8.35 -7.74
N THR A 11 -3.12 7.90 -8.29
CA THR A 11 -3.51 8.13 -9.68
C THR A 11 -4.73 9.03 -9.76
N THR A 12 -4.82 9.80 -10.83
CA THR A 12 -6.02 10.58 -11.18
C THR A 12 -6.24 10.51 -12.69
N HIS A 13 -7.33 11.10 -13.16
CA HIS A 13 -7.65 11.18 -14.57
C HIS A 13 -7.27 12.54 -15.14
N TRP A 14 -7.01 12.57 -16.45
CA TRP A 14 -6.85 13.79 -17.23
C TRP A 14 -7.57 13.68 -18.58
N VAL A 15 -7.98 14.81 -19.13
CA VAL A 15 -8.65 14.88 -20.43
C VAL A 15 -7.97 15.95 -21.26
N GLY A 16 -7.50 15.55 -22.44
CA GLY A 16 -6.84 16.42 -23.41
C GLY A 16 -7.19 15.99 -24.84
N SER A 17 -6.69 16.75 -25.81
CA SER A 17 -6.95 16.53 -27.23
C SER A 17 -5.67 16.30 -28.05
N ASN A 18 -4.49 16.50 -27.47
CA ASN A 18 -3.19 16.41 -28.13
C ASN A 18 -2.22 15.55 -27.29
N GLY A 19 -1.15 15.03 -27.91
CA GLY A 19 -0.13 14.27 -27.18
C GLY A 19 0.56 15.10 -26.10
N ARG A 20 0.77 16.40 -26.32
CA ARG A 20 1.32 17.32 -25.30
C ARG A 20 0.44 17.46 -24.05
N ASP A 21 -0.84 17.13 -24.14
CA ASP A 21 -1.78 17.23 -23.02
C ASP A 21 -1.71 16.00 -22.10
N LEU A 22 -0.95 14.96 -22.46
CA LEU A 22 -0.72 13.83 -21.57
C LEU A 22 0.09 14.27 -20.35
N GLU A 23 -0.08 13.53 -19.27
CA GLU A 23 0.77 13.70 -18.09
C GLU A 23 1.82 12.59 -18.08
N HIS A 24 2.98 12.87 -17.50
CA HIS A 24 3.98 11.83 -17.23
C HIS A 24 3.35 10.70 -16.39
N GLU A 25 3.89 9.49 -16.52
CA GLU A 25 3.40 8.33 -15.79
C GLU A 25 1.93 7.97 -16.11
N THR A 26 1.48 8.23 -17.34
CA THR A 26 0.18 7.79 -17.82
C THR A 26 0.16 6.26 -17.96
N GLN A 27 -0.77 5.61 -17.26
CA GLN A 27 -0.89 4.15 -17.15
C GLN A 27 -2.03 3.58 -18.02
N LEU A 28 -2.89 4.46 -18.53
CA LEU A 28 -3.98 4.09 -19.43
C LEU A 28 -4.40 5.31 -20.25
N LEU A 29 -4.67 5.11 -21.53
CA LEU A 29 -5.19 6.15 -22.42
C LEU A 29 -6.37 5.59 -23.23
N LEU A 30 -7.49 6.29 -23.19
CA LEU A 30 -8.68 6.05 -24.00
C LEU A 30 -8.88 7.25 -24.92
N LEU A 31 -8.74 7.00 -26.22
CA LEU A 31 -8.95 7.96 -27.29
C LEU A 31 -10.36 7.82 -27.84
N ASP A 32 -11.04 8.95 -28.00
CA ASP A 32 -12.20 9.08 -28.87
C ASP A 32 -11.70 9.57 -30.23
N THR A 33 -11.85 8.76 -31.27
CA THR A 33 -11.30 9.08 -32.60
C THR A 33 -12.16 10.04 -33.41
N SER A 34 -13.43 10.23 -33.05
CA SER A 34 -14.28 11.19 -33.75
C SER A 34 -15.50 11.60 -32.91
N PRO A 35 -15.73 12.92 -32.74
CA PRO A 35 -16.94 13.45 -32.11
C PRO A 35 -18.25 13.03 -32.82
N THR A 36 -18.16 12.57 -34.07
CA THR A 36 -19.31 12.21 -34.90
C THR A 36 -19.56 10.70 -35.00
N GLY A 37 -18.85 9.88 -34.20
CA GLY A 37 -19.12 8.44 -34.08
C GLY A 37 -18.03 7.53 -34.66
N GLY A 38 -16.78 7.72 -34.22
CA GLY A 38 -15.66 6.81 -34.52
C GLY A 38 -15.47 5.75 -33.43
N PRO A 39 -14.63 4.72 -33.65
CA PRO A 39 -14.27 3.79 -32.60
C PRO A 39 -13.49 4.51 -31.49
N TYR A 40 -13.59 4.00 -30.27
CA TYR A 40 -12.64 4.33 -29.21
C TYR A 40 -11.38 3.49 -29.39
N VAL A 41 -10.23 4.04 -29.01
CA VAL A 41 -8.96 3.32 -28.98
C VAL A 41 -8.42 3.31 -27.56
N LEU A 42 -8.31 2.12 -26.98
CA LEU A 42 -7.68 1.86 -25.70
C LEU A 42 -6.19 1.58 -25.94
N ILE A 43 -5.33 2.29 -25.21
CA ILE A 43 -3.89 2.11 -25.19
C ILE A 43 -3.48 1.85 -23.73
N VAL A 44 -2.88 0.68 -23.49
CA VAL A 44 -2.44 0.23 -22.16
C VAL A 44 -0.95 -0.10 -22.22
N PRO A 45 -0.09 0.71 -21.58
CA PRO A 45 1.27 0.29 -21.27
C PRO A 45 1.26 -0.96 -20.40
N ILE A 46 2.08 -1.94 -20.76
CA ILE A 46 2.15 -3.24 -20.09
C ILE A 46 3.59 -3.54 -19.61
N LEU A 47 3.74 -4.63 -18.86
CA LEU A 47 5.03 -5.10 -18.39
C LEU A 47 5.70 -5.98 -19.43
N GLU A 48 7.01 -5.85 -19.60
CA GLU A 48 7.84 -6.80 -20.36
C GLU A 48 9.04 -7.21 -19.51
N GLY A 49 9.05 -8.46 -19.04
CA GLY A 49 10.06 -8.95 -18.11
C GLY A 49 10.10 -8.12 -16.83
N GLN A 50 11.27 -7.53 -16.54
CA GLN A 50 11.51 -6.67 -15.36
C GLN A 50 11.27 -5.18 -15.65
N PHE A 51 10.57 -4.85 -16.73
CA PHE A 51 10.34 -3.47 -17.15
C PHE A 51 8.86 -3.12 -17.12
N ARG A 52 8.57 -1.91 -16.67
CA ARG A 52 7.25 -1.30 -16.75
C ARG A 52 7.27 -0.22 -17.82
N ALA A 53 6.19 -0.16 -18.61
CA ALA A 53 5.93 0.94 -19.51
C ALA A 53 4.94 1.97 -18.92
N SER A 54 5.04 3.21 -19.36
CA SER A 54 4.05 4.27 -19.19
C SER A 54 4.06 5.19 -20.42
N LEU A 55 3.00 5.98 -20.60
CA LEU A 55 2.95 7.03 -21.63
C LEU A 55 3.32 8.38 -21.02
N GLN A 56 3.82 9.27 -21.87
CA GLN A 56 4.11 10.66 -21.53
C GLN A 56 4.06 11.56 -22.78
N PRO A 57 4.03 12.90 -22.64
CA PRO A 57 4.21 13.82 -23.76
C PRO A 57 5.51 13.57 -24.52
N GLY A 58 5.40 13.46 -25.84
CA GLY A 58 6.54 13.45 -26.77
C GLY A 58 6.81 14.81 -27.40
N GLN A 59 7.73 14.83 -28.36
CA GLN A 59 7.99 16.00 -29.21
C GLN A 59 6.89 16.15 -30.27
N ASP A 60 6.64 17.36 -30.76
CA ASP A 60 5.73 17.62 -31.88
C ASP A 60 4.32 17.00 -31.76
N ASP A 61 3.76 16.98 -30.53
CA ASP A 61 2.47 16.33 -30.19
C ASP A 61 2.42 14.80 -30.26
N ASP A 62 3.57 14.14 -30.36
CA ASP A 62 3.66 12.69 -30.25
C ASP A 62 3.40 12.20 -28.82
N VAL A 63 3.16 10.90 -28.72
CA VAL A 63 3.04 10.17 -27.45
C VAL A 63 4.25 9.27 -27.29
N ASP A 64 5.08 9.54 -26.30
CA ASP A 64 6.25 8.74 -25.99
C ASP A 64 5.87 7.56 -25.09
N VAL A 65 6.51 6.42 -25.32
CA VAL A 65 6.50 5.27 -24.40
C VAL A 65 7.76 5.31 -23.56
N CYS A 66 7.61 5.55 -22.27
CA CYS A 66 8.70 5.43 -21.29
C CYS A 66 8.76 4.00 -20.77
N VAL A 67 9.93 3.38 -20.76
CA VAL A 67 10.13 2.00 -20.28
C VAL A 67 11.24 2.00 -19.23
N GLU A 68 10.90 1.62 -17.99
CA GLU A 68 11.81 1.68 -16.85
C GLU A 68 11.82 0.35 -16.07
N SER A 69 12.99 -0.07 -15.60
CA SER A 69 13.15 -1.23 -14.70
C SER A 69 13.17 -0.85 -13.23
N GLY A 70 13.38 0.43 -12.89
CA GLY A 70 13.61 0.84 -11.52
C GLY A 70 14.93 0.33 -10.90
N SER A 71 15.83 -0.24 -11.71
CA SER A 71 17.07 -0.86 -11.21
C SER A 71 18.30 -0.42 -11.99
N THR A 72 19.38 -0.14 -11.27
CA THR A 72 20.69 0.19 -11.88
C THR A 72 21.36 -1.02 -12.54
N LYS A 73 20.90 -2.24 -12.21
CA LYS A 73 21.45 -3.51 -12.69
C LYS A 73 20.67 -4.09 -13.87
N VAL A 74 19.39 -3.74 -14.02
CA VAL A 74 18.51 -4.29 -15.05
C VAL A 74 18.43 -3.31 -16.21
N LYS A 75 19.07 -3.64 -17.33
CA LYS A 75 19.18 -2.79 -18.52
C LYS A 75 18.80 -3.56 -19.79
N ALA A 76 18.04 -2.90 -20.65
CA ALA A 76 17.69 -3.37 -21.98
C ALA A 76 17.51 -2.17 -22.92
N SER A 77 17.61 -2.40 -24.22
CA SER A 77 17.46 -1.36 -25.26
C SER A 77 16.47 -1.76 -26.36
N SER A 78 15.80 -2.90 -26.21
CA SER A 78 14.85 -3.44 -27.19
C SER A 78 13.74 -4.18 -26.47
N PHE A 79 12.50 -3.96 -26.92
CA PHE A 79 11.28 -4.48 -26.31
C PHE A 79 10.31 -4.90 -27.41
N HIS A 80 9.51 -5.93 -27.16
CA HIS A 80 8.58 -6.52 -28.13
C HIS A 80 7.12 -6.18 -27.83
N SER A 81 6.76 -5.98 -26.57
CA SER A 81 5.36 -5.93 -26.11
C SER A 81 5.26 -5.07 -24.85
N VAL A 82 5.47 -3.76 -25.01
CA VAL A 82 5.37 -2.76 -23.92
C VAL A 82 4.07 -1.96 -23.96
N VAL A 83 3.30 -2.04 -25.04
CA VAL A 83 2.00 -1.36 -25.18
C VAL A 83 1.00 -2.27 -25.88
N TYR A 84 -0.19 -2.38 -25.31
CA TYR A 84 -1.35 -3.01 -25.93
C TYR A 84 -2.29 -1.94 -26.49
N VAL A 85 -2.80 -2.15 -27.71
CA VAL A 85 -3.73 -1.23 -28.39
C VAL A 85 -4.96 -2.01 -28.85
N HIS A 86 -6.14 -1.49 -28.58
CA HIS A 86 -7.41 -2.12 -28.95
C HIS A 86 -8.43 -1.06 -29.37
N ALA A 87 -9.13 -1.28 -30.48
CA ALA A 87 -10.19 -0.39 -30.96
C ALA A 87 -11.58 -1.05 -30.84
N GLY A 88 -12.59 -0.29 -30.42
CA GLY A 88 -13.97 -0.77 -30.29
C GLY A 88 -14.98 0.36 -30.20
N ASN A 89 -16.25 0.08 -30.46
CA ASN A 89 -17.30 1.11 -30.55
C ASN A 89 -17.95 1.46 -29.20
N ASP A 90 -17.74 0.65 -28.16
CA ASP A 90 -18.23 0.88 -26.80
C ASP A 90 -17.06 0.90 -25.82
N PRO A 91 -16.78 2.02 -25.13
CA PRO A 91 -15.59 2.15 -24.29
C PRO A 91 -15.65 1.24 -23.05
N PHE A 92 -16.85 0.90 -22.55
CA PHE A 92 -17.00 0.04 -21.38
C PHE A 92 -16.67 -1.42 -21.69
N THR A 93 -17.17 -1.93 -22.83
CA THR A 93 -16.84 -3.27 -23.32
C THR A 93 -15.38 -3.33 -23.73
N LEU A 94 -14.87 -2.31 -24.43
CA LEU A 94 -13.47 -2.23 -24.87
C LEU A 94 -12.48 -2.38 -23.71
N MET A 95 -12.77 -1.74 -22.57
CA MET A 95 -11.98 -1.86 -21.35
C MET A 95 -11.93 -3.30 -20.82
N LYS A 96 -13.07 -3.98 -20.75
CA LYS A 96 -13.15 -5.37 -20.26
C LYS A 96 -12.41 -6.33 -21.19
N GLU A 97 -12.66 -6.23 -22.49
CA GLU A 97 -12.02 -7.07 -23.50
C GLU A 97 -10.51 -6.83 -23.55
N GLY A 98 -10.08 -5.56 -23.55
CA GLY A 98 -8.68 -5.19 -23.56
C GLY A 98 -7.92 -5.73 -22.34
N MET A 99 -8.48 -5.58 -21.14
CA MET A 99 -7.87 -6.16 -19.93
C MET A 99 -7.87 -7.69 -19.95
N GLY A 100 -8.87 -8.33 -20.57
CA GLY A 100 -8.87 -9.77 -20.83
C GLY A 100 -7.70 -10.23 -21.69
N VAL A 101 -7.40 -9.50 -22.78
CA VAL A 101 -6.26 -9.81 -23.65
C VAL A 101 -4.94 -9.57 -22.92
N VAL A 102 -4.79 -8.44 -22.22
CA VAL A 102 -3.58 -8.14 -21.41
C VAL A 102 -3.37 -9.22 -20.35
N ARG A 103 -4.43 -9.66 -19.66
CA ARG A 103 -4.39 -10.76 -18.70
C ARG A 103 -3.95 -12.07 -19.35
N ALA A 104 -4.48 -12.41 -20.53
CA ALA A 104 -4.12 -13.64 -21.24
C ALA A 104 -2.66 -13.61 -21.75
N HIS A 105 -2.18 -12.44 -22.17
CA HIS A 105 -0.80 -12.24 -22.63
C HIS A 105 0.21 -12.30 -21.49
N LEU A 106 -0.02 -11.55 -20.41
CA LEU A 106 0.92 -11.46 -19.28
C LEU A 106 0.86 -12.71 -18.39
N GLY A 107 -0.33 -13.25 -18.14
CA GLY A 107 -0.51 -14.43 -17.28
C GLY A 107 -0.13 -14.22 -15.81
N THR A 108 0.07 -12.97 -15.36
CA THR A 108 0.56 -12.64 -14.01
C THR A 108 -0.51 -12.14 -13.04
N PHE A 109 -1.74 -11.94 -13.51
CA PHE A 109 -2.83 -11.43 -12.68
C PHE A 109 -4.17 -12.06 -13.07
N LYS A 110 -5.15 -11.88 -12.19
CA LYS A 110 -6.55 -12.27 -12.41
C LYS A 110 -7.43 -11.03 -12.53
N LEU A 111 -8.42 -11.09 -13.42
CA LEU A 111 -9.50 -10.09 -13.48
C LEU A 111 -10.44 -10.21 -12.27
N LEU A 112 -11.28 -9.19 -12.07
CA LEU A 112 -12.17 -9.14 -10.91
C LEU A 112 -13.15 -10.33 -10.87
N ASP A 113 -13.68 -10.73 -12.02
CA ASP A 113 -14.59 -11.86 -12.21
C ASP A 113 -13.91 -13.24 -12.10
N GLU A 114 -12.57 -13.28 -12.12
CA GLU A 114 -11.77 -14.49 -11.89
C GLU A 114 -11.29 -14.64 -10.44
N LYS A 115 -11.56 -13.65 -9.59
CA LYS A 115 -11.18 -13.65 -8.17
C LYS A 115 -12.33 -14.14 -7.31
N ASP A 116 -11.99 -14.86 -6.24
CA ASP A 116 -12.91 -15.15 -5.15
C ASP A 116 -12.75 -14.02 -4.11
N PRO A 117 -13.68 -13.04 -4.06
CA PRO A 117 -13.52 -11.93 -3.15
C PRO A 117 -13.66 -12.42 -1.69
N PRO A 118 -12.81 -11.94 -0.77
CA PRO A 118 -12.88 -12.33 0.63
C PRO A 118 -14.13 -11.75 1.29
N GLY A 119 -14.67 -12.42 2.31
CA GLY A 119 -15.94 -12.02 2.94
C GLY A 119 -15.99 -10.60 3.51
N ILE A 120 -14.85 -9.90 3.66
CA ILE A 120 -14.79 -8.48 4.01
C ILE A 120 -15.46 -7.56 2.98
N VAL A 121 -15.55 -7.93 1.70
CA VAL A 121 -16.13 -7.04 0.67
C VAL A 121 -17.63 -6.82 0.86
N ASP A 122 -18.31 -7.74 1.56
CA ASP A 122 -19.74 -7.68 1.86
C ASP A 122 -20.03 -7.00 3.21
N LYS A 123 -18.99 -6.49 3.89
CA LYS A 123 -19.11 -5.88 5.22
C LYS A 123 -18.98 -4.37 5.12
N PHE A 124 -19.81 -3.68 5.92
CA PHE A 124 -19.51 -2.31 6.29
C PHE A 124 -18.28 -2.31 7.20
N GLY A 125 -17.20 -1.65 6.76
CA GLY A 125 -15.94 -1.56 7.50
C GLY A 125 -15.72 -0.19 8.11
N TRP A 126 -15.10 -0.16 9.30
CA TRP A 126 -14.66 1.06 9.96
C TRP A 126 -13.15 1.06 10.16
N CYS A 127 -12.49 2.12 9.69
CA CYS A 127 -11.07 2.36 9.85
C CYS A 127 -10.84 3.41 10.95
N THR A 128 -9.89 3.13 11.85
CA THR A 128 -9.63 3.97 13.03
C THR A 128 -8.85 5.25 12.73
N TRP A 129 -8.31 5.42 11.52
CA TRP A 129 -7.38 6.51 11.19
C TRP A 129 -7.94 7.91 11.45
N ASP A 130 -9.05 8.28 10.81
CA ASP A 130 -9.63 9.64 10.96
C ASP A 130 -10.22 9.90 12.35
N ALA A 131 -10.46 8.84 13.13
CA ALA A 131 -10.98 8.96 14.49
C ALA A 131 -9.90 9.24 15.52
N PHE A 132 -8.70 8.66 15.36
CA PHE A 132 -7.67 8.71 16.41
C PHE A 132 -6.26 9.06 15.94
N TYR A 133 -5.98 8.95 14.63
CA TYR A 133 -4.62 8.91 14.10
C TYR A 133 -3.74 8.00 14.97
N LEU A 134 -2.59 8.50 15.39
CA LEU A 134 -1.60 7.76 16.19
C LEU A 134 -2.05 7.48 17.65
N THR A 135 -3.17 8.04 18.10
CA THR A 135 -3.68 7.86 19.48
C THR A 135 -4.66 6.69 19.63
N VAL A 136 -4.85 5.89 18.57
CA VAL A 136 -5.72 4.71 18.58
C VAL A 136 -5.41 3.79 19.76
N ASN A 137 -6.44 3.33 20.46
CA ASN A 137 -6.33 2.49 21.65
C ASN A 137 -7.58 1.60 21.82
N PRO A 138 -7.51 0.52 22.61
CA PRO A 138 -8.62 -0.41 22.81
C PRO A 138 -9.94 0.23 23.24
N GLN A 139 -9.89 1.21 24.16
CA GLN A 139 -11.09 1.87 24.67
C GLN A 139 -11.77 2.72 23.59
N GLY A 140 -10.99 3.50 22.84
CA GLY A 140 -11.50 4.30 21.73
C GLY A 140 -12.15 3.44 20.65
N ILE A 141 -11.54 2.31 20.30
CA ILE A 141 -12.11 1.37 19.33
C ILE A 141 -13.44 0.80 19.86
N TRP A 142 -13.46 0.35 21.12
CA TRP A 142 -14.68 -0.16 21.75
C TRP A 142 -15.83 0.85 21.70
N ASP A 143 -15.56 2.09 22.09
CA ASP A 143 -16.57 3.15 22.11
C ASP A 143 -17.03 3.52 20.69
N GLY A 144 -16.12 3.48 19.71
CA GLY A 144 -16.45 3.69 18.29
C GLY A 144 -17.35 2.60 17.72
N VAL A 145 -17.03 1.33 17.95
CA VAL A 145 -17.87 0.19 17.52
C VAL A 145 -19.22 0.24 18.22
N LYS A 146 -19.25 0.52 19.53
CA LYS A 146 -20.49 0.70 20.28
C LYS A 146 -21.34 1.84 19.71
N GLY A 147 -20.74 2.99 19.44
CA GLY A 147 -21.44 4.15 18.88
C GLY A 147 -22.05 3.86 17.51
N LEU A 148 -21.31 3.17 16.63
CA LEU A 148 -21.80 2.72 15.32
C LEU A 148 -22.95 1.72 15.45
N ALA A 149 -22.83 0.74 16.36
CA ALA A 149 -23.86 -0.26 16.63
C ALA A 149 -25.14 0.36 17.21
N ASP A 150 -25.02 1.21 18.24
CA ASP A 150 -26.14 1.95 18.83
C ASP A 150 -26.82 2.87 17.81
N GLY A 151 -26.04 3.41 16.86
CA GLY A 151 -26.52 4.21 15.75
C GLY A 151 -27.19 3.43 14.61
N GLY A 152 -27.25 2.10 14.70
CA GLY A 152 -27.89 1.23 13.70
C GLY A 152 -27.00 0.85 12.51
N CYS A 153 -25.70 1.15 12.55
CA CYS A 153 -24.72 0.82 11.52
C CYS A 153 -23.54 0.01 12.10
N PRO A 154 -23.78 -1.17 12.72
CA PRO A 154 -22.71 -1.95 13.31
C PRO A 154 -21.68 -2.39 12.25
N PRO A 155 -20.37 -2.20 12.47
CA PRO A 155 -19.34 -2.60 11.52
C PRO A 155 -19.12 -4.11 11.54
N GLY A 156 -18.98 -4.69 10.34
CA GLY A 156 -18.55 -6.08 10.16
C GLY A 156 -17.03 -6.25 10.08
N LEU A 157 -16.31 -5.16 9.77
CA LEU A 157 -14.86 -5.08 9.73
C LEU A 157 -14.40 -3.89 10.58
N VAL A 158 -13.43 -4.12 11.46
CA VAL A 158 -12.69 -3.07 12.16
C VAL A 158 -11.24 -3.10 11.70
N LEU A 159 -10.76 -2.01 11.11
CA LEU A 159 -9.36 -1.84 10.71
C LEU A 159 -8.65 -0.92 11.70
N ILE A 160 -7.74 -1.49 12.48
CA ILE A 160 -6.85 -0.77 13.38
C ILE A 160 -5.70 -0.17 12.55
N ASP A 161 -5.87 1.07 12.15
CA ASP A 161 -4.89 1.83 11.36
C ASP A 161 -3.68 2.27 12.22
N ASP A 162 -2.74 3.00 11.62
CA ASP A 162 -1.44 3.37 12.20
C ASP A 162 -1.55 3.95 13.64
N GLY A 163 -0.55 3.62 14.47
CA GLY A 163 -0.47 3.99 15.88
C GLY A 163 -0.49 2.81 16.86
N TRP A 164 -0.70 1.56 16.41
CA TRP A 164 -0.71 0.38 17.28
C TRP A 164 0.67 -0.32 17.39
N GLN A 165 1.56 -0.12 16.41
CA GLN A 165 2.87 -0.77 16.36
C GLN A 165 3.86 -0.18 17.38
N SER A 166 4.84 -1.00 17.78
CA SER A 166 6.00 -0.55 18.57
C SER A 166 7.06 0.08 17.67
N ILE A 167 7.30 1.38 17.79
CA ILE A 167 8.19 2.14 16.89
C ILE A 167 9.23 2.95 17.66
N SER A 168 10.28 3.43 16.98
CA SER A 168 11.29 4.33 17.54
C SER A 168 12.00 5.17 16.46
N HIS A 169 12.59 6.31 16.84
CA HIS A 169 13.54 7.03 15.98
C HIS A 169 14.95 6.50 16.14
N ASP A 170 15.78 6.65 15.09
CA ASP A 170 17.18 6.21 15.07
C ASP A 170 18.04 6.78 16.21
N GLU A 171 17.64 7.90 16.81
CA GLU A 171 18.29 8.55 17.95
C GLU A 171 17.88 7.96 19.32
N ASP A 172 16.72 7.32 19.39
CA ASP A 172 16.23 6.68 20.62
C ASP A 172 17.01 5.39 20.92
N PRO A 173 17.21 5.06 22.21
CA PRO A 173 17.70 3.75 22.61
C PRO A 173 16.75 2.64 22.11
N VAL A 174 17.30 1.55 21.59
CA VAL A 174 16.53 0.38 21.11
C VAL A 174 15.68 -0.30 22.19
N THR A 175 15.89 0.06 23.46
CA THR A 175 15.09 -0.43 24.59
C THR A 175 13.84 0.41 24.87
N LYS A 176 13.65 1.53 24.16
CA LYS A 176 12.59 2.50 24.42
C LYS A 176 11.71 2.70 23.19
N GLU A 177 10.39 2.61 23.40
CA GLU A 177 9.39 2.94 22.38
C GLU A 177 9.30 4.48 22.23
N GLY A 178 9.30 4.96 20.98
CA GLY A 178 9.15 6.37 20.59
C GLY A 178 7.70 6.82 20.69
N MET A 179 7.19 6.93 21.91
CA MET A 179 5.75 7.08 22.19
C MET A 179 5.23 8.53 22.17
N ASN A 180 6.11 9.52 21.99
CA ASN A 180 5.73 10.93 22.04
C ASN A 180 5.19 11.49 20.71
N HIS A 181 5.16 10.66 19.66
CA HIS A 181 4.78 11.08 18.31
C HIS A 181 3.30 10.84 18.10
N THR A 182 2.48 11.79 18.52
CA THR A 182 1.02 11.75 18.35
C THR A 182 0.55 12.62 17.17
N VAL A 183 1.47 13.35 16.53
CA VAL A 183 1.19 14.25 15.41
C VAL A 183 1.47 13.54 14.08
N ALA A 184 0.50 13.56 13.17
CA ALA A 184 0.65 13.00 11.84
C ALA A 184 1.80 13.67 11.07
N GLY A 185 2.69 12.86 10.50
CA GLY A 185 3.91 13.27 9.81
C GLY A 185 5.18 13.09 10.63
N GLU A 186 5.11 13.14 11.97
CA GLU A 186 6.28 12.93 12.85
C GLU A 186 6.69 11.47 12.93
N GLN A 187 5.76 10.54 12.70
CA GLN A 187 6.02 9.11 12.76
C GLN A 187 6.71 8.56 11.50
N MET A 188 6.66 9.29 10.37
CA MET A 188 7.21 8.82 9.09
C MET A 188 8.71 8.45 9.13
N PRO A 189 9.58 9.12 9.92
CA PRO A 189 10.97 8.70 10.11
C PRO A 189 11.16 7.53 11.09
N CYS A 190 10.13 7.13 11.84
CA CYS A 190 10.25 6.04 12.80
C CYS A 190 10.40 4.68 12.11
N ARG A 191 10.97 3.73 12.82
CA ARG A 191 11.15 2.34 12.36
C ARG A 191 10.51 1.37 13.34
N LEU A 192 10.09 0.22 12.82
CA LEU A 192 9.53 -0.87 13.62
C LEU A 192 10.58 -1.36 14.62
N LEU A 193 10.20 -1.41 15.89
CA LEU A 193 11.08 -1.80 17.00
C LEU A 193 10.81 -3.23 17.47
N LYS A 194 9.58 -3.75 17.31
CA LYS A 194 9.17 -5.09 17.72
C LYS A 194 8.02 -5.56 16.84
N PHE A 195 7.84 -6.88 16.71
CA PHE A 195 6.63 -7.44 16.09
C PHE A 195 5.39 -7.25 16.97
N GLN A 196 5.59 -7.21 18.30
CA GLN A 196 4.52 -6.96 19.25
C GLN A 196 4.05 -5.51 19.19
N GLU A 197 2.75 -5.35 19.41
CA GLU A 197 2.08 -4.07 19.57
C GLU A 197 2.67 -3.23 20.73
N ASN A 198 2.45 -1.93 20.68
CA ASN A 198 2.87 -1.03 21.75
C ASN A 198 2.02 -1.21 23.01
N TYR A 199 2.44 -0.54 24.08
CA TYR A 199 1.82 -0.64 25.41
C TYR A 199 0.28 -0.46 25.41
N LYS A 200 -0.28 0.35 24.51
CA LYS A 200 -1.72 0.64 24.46
C LYS A 200 -2.54 -0.63 24.28
N PHE A 201 -2.03 -1.58 23.50
CA PHE A 201 -2.69 -2.84 23.20
C PHE A 201 -2.06 -3.99 23.97
N ARG A 202 -0.73 -4.02 24.12
CA ARG A 202 -0.01 -5.07 24.87
C ARG A 202 -0.48 -5.17 26.33
N ASP A 203 -0.78 -4.03 26.94
CA ASP A 203 -1.14 -3.98 28.35
C ASP A 203 -2.66 -4.08 28.56
N TYR A 204 -3.44 -4.26 27.49
CA TYR A 204 -4.88 -4.48 27.56
C TYR A 204 -5.20 -5.69 28.44
N ALA A 205 -6.13 -5.50 29.38
CA ALA A 205 -6.70 -6.57 30.18
C ALA A 205 -8.18 -6.71 29.81
N SER A 206 -8.60 -7.95 29.59
CA SER A 206 -9.99 -8.29 29.28
C SER A 206 -10.95 -7.72 30.33
N ARG A 207 -12.14 -7.35 29.88
CA ARG A 207 -13.24 -6.91 30.76
C ARG A 207 -13.89 -8.08 31.49
N LYS A 208 -13.71 -9.29 30.98
CA LYS A 208 -14.20 -10.55 31.57
C LYS A 208 -13.19 -11.07 32.59
N ALA A 209 -13.64 -11.26 33.84
CA ALA A 209 -12.77 -11.58 34.98
C ALA A 209 -12.11 -12.97 34.88
N GLU A 210 -12.74 -13.88 34.15
CA GLU A 210 -12.26 -15.24 33.88
C GLU A 210 -11.14 -15.32 32.84
N VAL A 211 -10.94 -14.26 32.04
CA VAL A 211 -9.89 -14.19 31.03
C VAL A 211 -8.64 -13.57 31.65
N THR A 212 -7.62 -14.39 31.88
CA THR A 212 -6.35 -13.95 32.46
C THR A 212 -5.33 -13.47 31.42
N GLU A 213 -5.58 -13.79 30.14
CA GLU A 213 -4.73 -13.37 29.03
C GLU A 213 -4.84 -11.87 28.79
N LYS A 214 -3.71 -11.24 28.46
CA LYS A 214 -3.59 -9.80 28.17
C LYS A 214 -3.13 -9.59 26.74
N GLY A 215 -3.21 -8.35 26.26
CA GLY A 215 -2.65 -7.96 24.97
C GLY A 215 -3.66 -7.85 23.85
N MET A 216 -3.16 -7.66 22.62
CA MET A 216 -3.97 -7.52 21.41
C MET A 216 -4.96 -8.68 21.23
N GLY A 217 -4.53 -9.93 21.47
CA GLY A 217 -5.40 -11.10 21.30
C GLY A 217 -6.60 -11.11 22.25
N ALA A 218 -6.40 -10.69 23.50
CA ALA A 218 -7.51 -10.55 24.45
C ALA A 218 -8.48 -9.45 24.02
N PHE A 219 -7.97 -8.33 23.48
CA PHE A 219 -8.79 -7.25 22.97
C PHE A 219 -9.63 -7.66 21.76
N VAL A 220 -9.03 -8.32 20.77
CA VAL A 220 -9.73 -8.77 19.55
C VAL A 220 -10.86 -9.73 19.91
N ARG A 221 -10.59 -10.69 20.81
CA ARG A 221 -11.60 -11.63 21.30
C ARG A 221 -12.75 -10.91 22.00
N ASP A 222 -12.46 -10.04 22.96
CA ASP A 222 -13.50 -9.29 23.68
C ASP A 222 -14.35 -8.43 22.73
N LEU A 223 -13.73 -7.80 21.73
CA LEU A 223 -14.42 -6.99 20.73
C LEU A 223 -15.39 -7.83 19.89
N LYS A 224 -14.94 -8.98 19.37
CA LYS A 224 -15.78 -9.88 18.57
C LYS A 224 -16.91 -10.48 19.41
N ASP A 225 -16.60 -10.94 20.62
CA ASP A 225 -17.56 -11.59 21.51
C ASP A 225 -18.69 -10.63 21.95
N GLU A 226 -18.34 -9.38 22.30
CA GLU A 226 -19.34 -8.41 22.80
C GLU A 226 -20.29 -7.97 21.68
N PHE A 227 -19.74 -7.55 20.54
CA PHE A 227 -20.55 -6.90 19.52
C PHE A 227 -21.21 -7.90 18.57
N GLY A 228 -20.68 -9.12 18.44
CA GLY A 228 -21.20 -10.23 17.62
C GLY A 228 -21.32 -9.96 16.11
N THR A 229 -21.20 -8.70 15.70
CA THR A 229 -21.29 -8.18 14.33
C THR A 229 -19.91 -7.97 13.72
N VAL A 230 -18.88 -7.77 14.55
CA VAL A 230 -17.48 -7.65 14.11
C VAL A 230 -16.97 -9.04 13.74
N ASP A 231 -17.01 -9.36 12.46
CA ASP A 231 -16.49 -10.63 11.93
C ASP A 231 -14.97 -10.58 11.75
N TYR A 232 -14.47 -9.42 11.30
CA TYR A 232 -13.07 -9.23 10.91
C TYR A 232 -12.42 -8.08 11.67
N VAL A 233 -11.21 -8.30 12.18
CA VAL A 233 -10.33 -7.29 12.73
C VAL A 233 -9.03 -7.31 11.95
N TYR A 234 -8.75 -6.22 11.24
CA TYR A 234 -7.53 -6.03 10.45
C TYR A 234 -6.62 -5.03 11.14
N VAL A 235 -5.32 -5.07 10.82
CA VAL A 235 -4.36 -4.04 11.24
C VAL A 235 -3.62 -3.43 10.06
N TRP A 236 -3.15 -2.20 10.22
CA TRP A 236 -2.29 -1.54 9.24
C TRP A 236 -0.81 -1.81 9.51
N HIS A 237 0.00 -1.96 8.46
CA HIS A 237 1.46 -1.79 8.54
C HIS A 237 2.02 -1.34 7.18
N ALA A 238 3.26 -0.85 7.15
CA ALA A 238 3.95 -0.56 5.89
C ALA A 238 4.63 -1.81 5.33
N LEU A 239 4.84 -1.87 4.01
CA LEU A 239 5.46 -3.01 3.33
C LEU A 239 6.80 -3.45 3.96
N CYS A 240 7.65 -2.49 4.35
CA CYS A 240 8.96 -2.78 4.94
C CYS A 240 8.95 -2.83 6.48
N GLY A 241 7.77 -2.98 7.10
CA GLY A 241 7.57 -2.98 8.55
C GLY A 241 6.79 -1.75 9.02
N TYR A 242 7.49 -0.63 9.22
CA TYR A 242 6.87 0.69 9.49
C TYR A 242 7.25 1.70 8.39
N TRP A 243 6.84 2.97 8.49
CA TRP A 243 7.15 4.00 7.49
C TRP A 243 8.64 4.06 7.12
N GLY A 244 9.54 4.06 8.12
CA GLY A 244 10.99 3.96 7.94
C GLY A 244 11.52 2.52 7.86
N GLY A 245 10.69 1.49 7.74
CA GLY A 245 11.12 0.10 7.73
C GLY A 245 11.46 -0.49 9.11
N ILE A 246 12.41 -1.42 9.17
CA ILE A 246 12.84 -2.13 10.39
C ILE A 246 14.02 -1.41 11.06
N ARG A 247 13.98 -1.24 12.39
CA ARG A 247 15.07 -0.64 13.14
C ARG A 247 16.31 -1.57 13.18
N PRO A 248 17.49 -1.14 12.71
CA PRO A 248 18.70 -1.95 12.82
C PRO A 248 19.16 -2.19 14.25
N ASN A 249 19.92 -3.28 14.45
CA ASN A 249 20.57 -3.64 15.71
C ASN A 249 19.60 -3.86 16.89
N VAL A 250 18.40 -4.35 16.60
CA VAL A 250 17.40 -4.71 17.63
C VAL A 250 17.39 -6.22 17.84
N PRO A 251 17.67 -6.72 19.05
CA PRO A 251 17.55 -8.14 19.34
C PRO A 251 16.14 -8.68 19.06
N GLY A 252 16.05 -9.78 18.32
CA GLY A 252 14.79 -10.44 17.97
C GLY A 252 14.14 -9.95 16.66
N LEU A 253 14.71 -8.93 16.00
CA LEU A 253 14.37 -8.58 14.62
C LEU A 253 15.44 -9.09 13.66
N PRO A 254 15.10 -9.36 12.38
CA PRO A 254 16.09 -9.69 11.37
C PRO A 254 17.07 -8.53 11.15
N GLU A 255 18.26 -8.88 10.67
CA GLU A 255 19.26 -7.86 10.30
C GLU A 255 18.69 -6.92 9.23
N SER A 256 18.87 -5.62 9.45
CA SER A 256 18.42 -4.60 8.51
C SER A 256 19.47 -3.50 8.34
N VAL A 257 19.46 -2.88 7.17
CA VAL A 257 20.37 -1.77 6.83
C VAL A 257 19.55 -0.58 6.35
N VAL A 258 19.88 0.61 6.85
CA VAL A 258 19.26 1.83 6.35
C VAL A 258 19.79 2.15 4.96
N VAL A 259 18.91 2.11 3.97
CA VAL A 259 19.21 2.46 2.58
C VAL A 259 18.44 3.71 2.22
N ARG A 260 19.11 4.65 1.56
CA ARG A 260 18.46 5.86 1.01
C ARG A 260 17.95 5.53 -0.39
N PRO A 261 16.63 5.53 -0.60
CA PRO A 261 16.08 5.18 -1.89
C PRO A 261 16.16 6.40 -2.83
N LYS A 262 16.20 6.16 -4.14
CA LYS A 262 16.23 7.20 -5.18
C LYS A 262 15.00 7.06 -6.08
N LEU A 263 14.28 8.15 -6.33
CA LEU A 263 13.16 8.14 -7.27
C LEU A 263 13.64 7.77 -8.69
N SER A 264 12.80 7.05 -9.45
CA SER A 264 13.04 6.88 -10.88
C SER A 264 12.83 8.21 -11.61
N PRO A 265 13.45 8.42 -12.78
CA PRO A 265 13.23 9.63 -13.57
C PRO A 265 11.75 9.92 -13.84
N GLY A 266 10.94 8.89 -14.12
CA GLY A 266 9.48 9.04 -14.26
C GLY A 266 8.81 9.53 -12.97
N LEU A 267 9.21 9.01 -11.82
CA LEU A 267 8.66 9.43 -10.52
C LEU A 267 9.07 10.85 -10.09
N GLU A 268 10.26 11.30 -10.46
CA GLU A 268 10.71 12.69 -10.20
C GLU A 268 9.84 13.74 -10.92
N LYS A 269 9.01 13.32 -11.89
CA LYS A 269 8.03 14.17 -12.58
C LYS A 269 6.68 14.24 -11.90
N THR A 270 6.43 13.44 -10.87
CA THR A 270 5.19 13.49 -10.09
C THR A 270 5.22 14.65 -9.09
N MET A 271 4.05 15.03 -8.57
CA MET A 271 3.94 16.07 -7.55
C MET A 271 4.67 15.66 -6.27
N GLU A 272 5.20 16.67 -5.57
CA GLU A 272 5.83 16.49 -4.26
C GLU A 272 4.86 15.85 -3.25
N ASP A 273 5.42 14.98 -2.43
CA ASP A 273 4.68 14.25 -1.41
C ASP A 273 5.53 14.13 -0.15
N LEU A 274 5.03 14.70 0.95
CA LEU A 274 5.78 14.77 2.20
C LEU A 274 6.23 13.38 2.69
N ALA A 275 5.42 12.34 2.50
CA ALA A 275 5.79 10.99 2.91
C ALA A 275 6.97 10.45 2.09
N VAL A 276 6.97 10.69 0.78
CA VAL A 276 8.08 10.36 -0.12
C VAL A 276 9.34 11.11 0.29
N ASP A 277 9.24 12.42 0.53
CA ASP A 277 10.38 13.25 0.90
C ASP A 277 11.00 12.80 2.22
N LYS A 278 10.17 12.44 3.20
CA LYS A 278 10.61 11.86 4.47
C LYS A 278 11.26 10.50 4.26
N ILE A 279 10.73 9.64 3.40
CA ILE A 279 11.33 8.34 3.08
C ILE A 279 12.71 8.50 2.42
N VAL A 280 12.83 9.38 1.43
CA VAL A 280 14.10 9.64 0.71
C VAL A 280 15.13 10.27 1.65
N SER A 281 14.71 11.23 2.48
CA SER A 281 15.60 11.94 3.41
C SER A 281 16.01 11.14 4.64
N ASN A 282 15.19 10.20 5.13
CA ASN A 282 15.52 9.39 6.31
C ASN A 282 16.05 7.99 5.96
N GLY A 283 15.80 7.53 4.73
CA GLY A 283 16.09 6.16 4.31
C GLY A 283 15.16 5.14 4.95
N ILE A 284 15.18 3.93 4.42
CA ILE A 284 14.36 2.80 4.87
C ILE A 284 15.29 1.74 5.44
N GLY A 285 14.97 1.25 6.64
CA GLY A 285 15.62 0.10 7.26
C GLY A 285 15.14 -1.15 6.56
N LEU A 286 15.89 -1.57 5.55
CA LEU A 286 15.52 -2.70 4.71
C LEU A 286 16.16 -3.97 5.23
N VAL A 287 15.33 -5.00 5.32
CA VAL A 287 15.78 -6.38 5.52
C VAL A 287 16.25 -6.91 4.17
N PRO A 288 17.46 -7.51 4.08
CA PRO A 288 17.93 -8.13 2.84
C PRO A 288 16.97 -9.22 2.34
N PRO A 289 16.84 -9.44 1.01
CA PRO A 289 15.91 -10.43 0.44
C PRO A 289 16.10 -11.84 1.01
N GLU A 290 17.33 -12.22 1.33
CA GLU A 290 17.69 -13.51 1.92
C GLU A 290 17.22 -13.72 3.37
N LEU A 291 16.76 -12.65 4.04
CA LEU A 291 16.22 -12.68 5.42
C LEU A 291 14.79 -12.14 5.51
N VAL A 292 14.16 -11.77 4.37
CA VAL A 292 12.88 -11.07 4.37
C VAL A 292 11.72 -11.97 4.84
N ASP A 293 11.86 -13.28 4.68
CA ASP A 293 10.98 -14.30 5.24
C ASP A 293 10.88 -14.17 6.76
N GLN A 294 12.00 -13.99 7.46
CA GLN A 294 12.02 -13.81 8.91
C GLN A 294 11.24 -12.57 9.37
N MET A 295 11.25 -11.50 8.55
CA MET A 295 10.46 -10.29 8.83
C MET A 295 8.97 -10.58 8.69
N TYR A 296 8.54 -11.13 7.55
CA TYR A 296 7.11 -11.35 7.29
C TYR A 296 6.54 -12.46 8.17
N ASP A 297 7.25 -13.56 8.39
CA ASP A 297 6.84 -14.61 9.30
C ASP A 297 6.76 -14.08 10.74
N GLY A 298 7.75 -13.30 11.18
CA GLY A 298 7.75 -12.68 12.49
C GLY A 298 6.55 -11.75 12.74
N ILE A 299 6.21 -10.90 11.77
CA ILE A 299 5.03 -10.02 11.85
C ILE A 299 3.75 -10.85 11.78
N HIS A 300 3.57 -11.65 10.72
CA HIS A 300 2.29 -12.28 10.42
C HIS A 300 1.96 -13.44 11.35
N SER A 301 2.94 -14.24 11.81
CA SER A 301 2.67 -15.26 12.83
C SER A 301 2.28 -14.63 14.18
N HIS A 302 2.84 -13.47 14.55
CA HIS A 302 2.39 -12.75 15.75
C HIS A 302 0.95 -12.25 15.60
N LEU A 303 0.61 -11.66 14.45
CA LEU A 303 -0.74 -11.17 14.17
C LEU A 303 -1.78 -12.29 14.12
N GLU A 304 -1.47 -13.41 13.47
CA GLU A 304 -2.33 -14.59 13.43
C GLU A 304 -2.58 -15.15 14.85
N ASN A 305 -1.53 -15.27 15.67
CA ASN A 305 -1.67 -15.68 17.07
C ASN A 305 -2.51 -14.71 17.91
N ALA A 306 -2.52 -13.42 17.56
CA ALA A 306 -3.38 -12.41 18.18
C ALA A 306 -4.81 -12.39 17.61
N GLY A 307 -5.17 -13.30 16.70
CA GLY A 307 -6.51 -13.41 16.13
C GLY A 307 -6.86 -12.32 15.11
N ILE A 308 -5.85 -11.66 14.53
CA ILE A 308 -6.03 -10.69 13.45
C ILE A 308 -6.34 -11.42 12.15
N ASP A 309 -7.39 -11.01 11.45
CA ASP A 309 -7.92 -11.71 10.27
C ASP A 309 -7.28 -11.24 8.95
N GLY A 310 -6.55 -10.12 8.97
CA GLY A 310 -5.88 -9.59 7.79
C GLY A 310 -5.17 -8.26 8.02
N VAL A 311 -4.54 -7.76 6.96
CA VAL A 311 -3.72 -6.54 7.02
C VAL A 311 -4.05 -5.56 5.90
N LYS A 312 -3.98 -4.26 6.22
CA LYS A 312 -3.85 -3.18 5.24
C LYS A 312 -2.36 -2.85 5.10
N VAL A 313 -1.77 -3.14 3.94
CA VAL A 313 -0.36 -2.86 3.68
C VAL A 313 -0.23 -1.56 2.90
N ASP A 314 0.39 -0.56 3.52
CA ASP A 314 0.69 0.71 2.86
C ASP A 314 2.13 0.78 2.37
N VAL A 315 2.45 1.87 1.67
CA VAL A 315 3.80 2.20 1.19
C VAL A 315 4.33 1.15 0.19
N ILE A 316 3.44 0.42 -0.49
CA ILE A 316 3.78 -0.67 -1.42
C ILE A 316 4.55 -0.22 -2.67
N HIS A 317 4.41 1.04 -3.07
CA HIS A 317 5.14 1.62 -4.20
C HIS A 317 6.58 2.01 -3.85
N VAL A 318 7.03 1.75 -2.63
CA VAL A 318 8.44 1.85 -2.26
C VAL A 318 9.35 1.02 -3.17
N SER A 319 8.85 -0.09 -3.71
CA SER A 319 9.56 -0.90 -4.74
C SER A 319 9.83 -0.14 -6.04
N SER A 320 9.04 0.88 -6.36
CA SER A 320 9.27 1.78 -7.50
C SER A 320 10.26 2.90 -7.21
N ILE A 321 10.70 3.03 -5.95
CA ILE A 321 11.80 3.90 -5.55
C ILE A 321 13.07 3.03 -5.55
N GLN A 322 14.02 3.37 -6.43
CA GLN A 322 15.21 2.58 -6.69
C GLN A 322 16.06 2.41 -5.44
N TYR A 323 16.46 1.17 -5.18
CA TYR A 323 17.43 0.83 -4.14
C TYR A 323 18.77 0.48 -4.79
N SER A 324 19.83 1.13 -4.34
CA SER A 324 21.19 0.83 -4.85
C SER A 324 21.65 -0.60 -4.49
N MET A 325 21.04 -1.24 -3.49
CA MET A 325 21.46 -2.54 -2.97
C MET A 325 20.51 -3.71 -3.26
N LEU A 326 19.22 -3.47 -3.55
CA LEU A 326 18.27 -4.57 -3.74
C LEU A 326 18.20 -4.97 -5.20
N SER A 327 18.63 -6.20 -5.46
CA SER A 327 18.31 -6.93 -6.70
C SER A 327 17.08 -7.74 -6.30
N ILE A 328 15.89 -7.20 -6.54
CA ILE A 328 14.65 -7.98 -6.44
C ILE A 328 14.53 -8.79 -7.72
#